data_AF-A0AAW0LRS6-F1
#
_entry.id   AF-A0AAW0LRS6-F1
#
_cell.length_a   1.000
_cell.length_b   1.000
_cell.length_c   1.000
_cell.angle_alpha   90.00
_cell.angle_beta   90.00
_cell.angle_gamma   90.00
#
_symmetry.space_group_name_H-M   'P 1'
#
loop_
_entity.id
_entity.type
_entity.pdbx_description
1 polymer ?
#
loop_
_entity_poly.entity_id
_entity_poly.type
_entity_poly.pdbx_seq_one_letter_code
_entity_poly.pdbx_strand_id
1 'polypeptide(L)'
;MASISFFRCVYLMFLLACISEFGYGKMVFTVMNYGGVVVEGNTNITVISCTSLTHPLAFQNLVFEYVFNKACQSEGINLVLIPRGIYLLWPIVLNGPCNGLLEFVILGTLKAPTDKVFSINVDHWITFQHIDGLIITGGGKLDGQGPSAWNENNCSKDPNCKTLPIETHVNIWGCTHMKLNHIHIIAPKDSPNTDGIRIGSSSNIEILNSIIATGDDCVAMSPGSKDIIIQNVKCGPGHGISVGSLGKLPNEEDVSGLWVTNCTFIGTQNGLRVKTWATPYSSNVFNLTFEDIIMDNVNNPIIIDQQYCPRANCQKGNSQVQIQDVKYINIRGTSSSKLAVTFDCSKSKPCENIELNDINLTYKSVGHAASSCSNAKVQIRYVKYRNIMGTSSSKIAFAFECSKGKPCEKIDFNNINLTYHGAERAVASSCSNSKATSHNYQHPIFNHLQPPSISKPLKIRYVKYRNIMGTSSSKIAFAFECSKGKPCEKIDFNNINLTYHGAERAVASSCSNSKGIANGQQQPRSCI
;
A
#
# COMPACT_ATOMS: atom_id res chain seq x y z
N MET A 1 -64.19 31.13 27.54
CA MET A 1 -64.72 30.54 26.29
C MET A 1 -63.88 31.06 25.13
N ALA A 2 -63.32 30.13 24.33
CA ALA A 2 -62.90 30.22 22.91
C ALA A 2 -62.09 31.46 22.43
N SER A 3 -60.84 31.37 21.95
CA SER A 3 -60.31 30.67 20.75
C SER A 3 -60.23 31.56 19.48
N ILE A 4 -58.98 31.90 19.12
CA ILE A 4 -58.33 31.93 17.78
C ILE A 4 -58.75 32.96 16.71
N SER A 5 -57.75 33.71 16.21
CA SER A 5 -57.27 33.74 14.80
C SER A 5 -56.12 34.76 14.67
N PHE A 6 -54.84 34.36 14.71
CA PHE A 6 -54.01 33.92 13.57
C PHE A 6 -54.31 34.69 12.27
N PHE A 7 -53.71 35.88 12.08
CA PHE A 7 -53.20 36.38 10.78
C PHE A 7 -52.85 37.88 10.91
N ARG A 8 -51.58 38.17 11.25
CA ARG A 8 -50.75 39.28 10.72
C ARG A 8 -49.38 39.30 11.40
N CYS A 9 -48.65 38.19 11.27
CA CYS A 9 -47.25 38.29 10.89
C CYS A 9 -47.20 38.87 9.46
N VAL A 10 -46.16 39.64 9.13
CA VAL A 10 -45.42 39.65 7.84
C VAL A 10 -44.77 41.02 7.54
N TYR A 11 -45.22 42.16 8.10
CA TYR A 11 -44.69 43.47 7.66
C TYR A 11 -43.68 44.18 8.58
N LEU A 12 -43.37 43.63 9.76
CA LEU A 12 -42.35 44.18 10.67
C LEU A 12 -41.23 43.20 11.00
N MET A 13 -41.00 42.20 10.13
CA MET A 13 -39.76 41.42 10.04
C MET A 13 -39.00 41.73 8.73
N PHE A 14 -39.10 42.98 8.25
CA PHE A 14 -38.45 43.43 7.01
C PHE A 14 -37.50 44.62 7.22
N LEU A 15 -37.11 44.90 8.47
CA LEU A 15 -36.05 45.85 8.79
C LEU A 15 -34.97 45.12 9.59
N LEU A 16 -33.83 44.90 8.91
CA LEU A 16 -32.58 44.31 9.41
C LEU A 16 -32.49 42.78 9.45
N ALA A 17 -33.16 42.11 8.50
CA ALA A 17 -32.50 41.04 7.76
C ALA A 17 -31.45 41.65 6.81
N CYS A 18 -30.48 42.40 7.37
CA CYS A 18 -29.16 42.40 6.78
C CYS A 18 -28.61 41.03 7.11
N ILE A 19 -28.69 40.16 6.12
CA ILE A 19 -27.83 39.01 5.99
C ILE A 19 -26.39 39.57 5.98
N SER A 20 -25.83 39.82 7.16
CA SER A 20 -24.52 39.26 7.41
C SER A 20 -24.82 37.76 7.47
N GLU A 21 -24.56 36.93 6.46
CA GLU A 21 -23.21 36.73 5.97
C GLU A 21 -22.19 37.34 6.95
N PHE A 22 -22.28 36.94 8.22
CA PHE A 22 -21.08 36.68 8.98
C PHE A 22 -20.39 35.61 8.15
N GLY A 23 -19.62 36.06 7.16
CA GLY A 23 -18.53 35.27 6.67
C GLY A 23 -17.79 34.90 7.93
N TYR A 24 -17.87 33.61 8.30
CA TYR A 24 -16.91 33.02 9.21
C TYR A 24 -15.58 33.12 8.49
N GLY A 25 -15.02 34.33 8.49
CA GLY A 25 -13.77 34.67 7.87
C GLY A 25 -12.73 33.80 8.53
N LYS A 26 -11.92 33.15 7.70
CA LYS A 26 -10.84 32.31 8.18
C LYS A 26 -9.93 33.16 9.08
N MET A 27 -9.91 32.90 10.38
CA MET A 27 -9.02 33.60 11.29
C MET A 27 -7.61 33.03 11.15
N VAL A 28 -6.62 33.89 10.92
CA VAL A 28 -5.24 33.47 10.63
C VAL A 28 -4.32 33.84 11.78
N PHE A 29 -3.79 32.83 12.45
CA PHE A 29 -2.86 32.92 13.56
C PHE A 29 -1.45 32.56 13.03
N THR A 30 -0.68 33.57 12.64
CA THR A 30 0.67 33.36 12.07
C THR A 30 1.72 33.32 13.16
N VAL A 31 2.51 32.25 13.26
CA VAL A 31 3.54 32.06 14.30
C VAL A 31 4.50 33.26 14.44
N MET A 32 4.88 33.88 13.32
CA MET A 32 5.74 35.08 13.31
C MET A 32 5.12 36.30 14.01
N ASN A 33 3.78 36.47 13.95
CA ASN A 33 3.09 37.59 14.59
C ASN A 33 3.07 37.48 16.12
N TYR A 34 3.43 36.31 16.66
CA TYR A 34 3.44 36.01 18.09
C TYR A 34 4.86 35.75 18.62
N GLY A 35 5.89 36.23 17.90
CA GLY A 35 7.28 36.12 18.34
C GLY A 35 8.00 34.85 17.88
N GLY A 36 7.47 34.15 16.86
CA GLY A 36 8.17 33.06 16.21
C GLY A 36 9.52 33.52 15.63
N VAL A 37 10.55 32.68 15.79
CA VAL A 37 11.92 33.00 15.37
C VAL A 37 12.34 32.04 14.25
N VAL A 38 12.80 32.60 13.13
CA VAL A 38 13.44 31.83 12.06
C VAL A 38 14.92 31.67 12.38
N VAL A 39 15.43 30.45 12.26
CA VAL A 39 16.84 30.13 12.44
C VAL A 39 17.60 30.34 11.14
N GLU A 40 18.71 31.07 11.19
CA GLU A 40 19.60 31.29 10.06
C GLU A 40 20.64 30.16 9.93
N GLY A 41 20.71 29.51 8.76
CA GLY A 41 21.77 28.57 8.40
C GLY A 41 21.67 27.17 9.03
N ASN A 42 22.78 26.41 8.97
CA ASN A 42 22.94 25.05 9.50
C ASN A 42 23.34 25.05 10.99
N THR A 43 22.77 25.93 11.81
CA THR A 43 23.10 25.98 13.24
C THR A 43 22.60 24.72 13.96
N ASN A 44 23.54 23.91 14.46
CA ASN A 44 23.29 22.85 15.43
C ASN A 44 23.12 23.51 16.80
N ILE A 45 21.88 23.66 17.24
CA ILE A 45 21.53 24.33 18.49
C ILE A 45 21.35 23.26 19.56
N THR A 46 22.20 23.30 20.59
CA THR A 46 22.21 22.37 21.73
C THR A 46 21.51 22.99 22.93
N VAL A 47 21.27 22.21 24.00
CA VAL A 47 20.72 22.73 25.27
C VAL A 47 21.53 23.93 25.79
N ILE A 48 22.85 23.94 25.57
CA ILE A 48 23.75 25.01 26.02
C ILE A 48 23.36 26.37 25.43
N SER A 49 22.94 26.42 24.16
CA SER A 49 22.45 27.67 23.53
C SER A 49 21.15 28.21 24.12
N CYS A 50 20.38 27.41 24.89
CA CYS A 50 19.10 27.82 25.49
C CYS A 50 19.15 28.02 27.01
N THR A 51 20.28 27.78 27.68
CA THR A 51 20.41 28.01 29.13
C THR A 51 20.53 29.48 29.50
N SER A 52 20.77 30.37 28.54
CA SER A 52 20.56 31.80 28.73
C SER A 52 19.07 32.10 28.51
N LEU A 53 18.33 32.40 29.59
CA LEU A 53 16.93 32.86 29.56
C LEU A 53 16.69 34.11 28.67
N THR A 54 17.75 34.68 28.09
CA THR A 54 17.73 35.79 27.14
C THR A 54 17.73 35.36 25.67
N HIS A 55 17.92 34.07 25.35
CA HIS A 55 17.98 33.61 23.95
C HIS A 55 16.56 33.46 23.36
N PRO A 56 16.21 34.13 22.24
CA PRO A 56 14.85 34.11 21.67
C PRO A 56 14.30 32.72 21.36
N LEU A 57 15.18 31.75 21.10
CA LEU A 57 14.81 30.35 20.82
C LEU A 57 14.35 29.57 22.06
N ALA A 58 14.68 30.00 23.28
CA ALA A 58 14.31 29.31 24.51
C ALA A 58 12.78 29.27 24.75
N PHE A 59 12.04 30.22 24.15
CA PHE A 59 10.58 30.34 24.28
C PHE A 59 9.81 29.91 23.03
N GLN A 60 10.49 29.37 22.02
CA GLN A 60 9.86 29.08 20.74
C GLN A 60 8.70 28.07 20.88
N ASN A 61 8.85 27.04 21.72
CA ASN A 61 7.77 26.07 21.97
C ASN A 61 6.51 26.73 22.55
N LEU A 62 6.67 27.70 23.44
CA LEU A 62 5.56 28.46 24.04
C LEU A 62 4.82 29.30 23.00
N VAL A 63 5.53 29.82 21.98
CA VAL A 63 4.87 30.53 20.88
C VAL A 63 3.97 29.58 20.09
N PHE A 64 4.46 28.40 19.72
CA PHE A 64 3.64 27.42 19.00
C PHE A 64 2.42 26.98 19.80
N GLU A 65 2.61 26.68 21.08
CA GLU A 65 1.51 26.32 21.99
C GLU A 65 0.48 27.45 22.13
N TYR A 66 0.94 28.68 22.34
CA TYR A 66 0.07 29.85 22.48
C TYR A 66 -0.74 30.12 21.23
N VAL A 67 -0.10 30.10 20.06
CA VAL A 67 -0.74 30.34 18.76
C VAL A 67 -1.77 29.27 18.46
N PHE A 68 -1.44 28.00 18.71
CA PHE A 68 -2.37 26.89 18.59
C PHE A 68 -3.56 27.05 19.53
N ASN A 69 -3.33 27.31 20.82
CA ASN A 69 -4.38 27.44 21.82
C ASN A 69 -5.32 28.61 21.49
N LYS A 70 -4.78 29.74 21.03
CA LYS A 70 -5.59 30.87 20.55
C LYS A 70 -6.48 30.50 19.38
N ALA A 71 -5.94 29.79 18.40
CA ALA A 71 -6.72 29.30 17.25
C ALA A 71 -7.78 28.28 17.67
N CYS A 72 -7.42 27.33 18.53
CA CYS A 72 -8.30 26.27 19.02
C CYS A 72 -9.46 26.81 19.87
N GLN A 73 -9.23 27.87 20.66
CA GLN A 73 -10.27 28.52 21.47
C GLN A 73 -11.17 29.48 20.67
N SER A 74 -10.86 29.72 19.41
CA SER A 74 -11.62 30.63 18.56
C SER A 74 -12.75 29.89 17.82
N GLU A 75 -13.91 30.53 17.65
CA GLU A 75 -15.03 29.95 16.89
C GLU A 75 -14.78 30.02 15.38
N GLY A 76 -15.48 29.19 14.60
CA GLY A 76 -15.41 29.22 13.13
C GLY A 76 -14.25 28.42 12.54
N ILE A 77 -13.64 28.93 11.47
CA ILE A 77 -12.52 28.28 10.77
C ILE A 77 -11.23 29.02 11.14
N ASN A 78 -10.31 28.33 11.81
CA ASN A 78 -9.08 28.90 12.32
C ASN A 78 -7.87 28.28 11.61
N LEU A 79 -6.92 29.11 11.22
CA LEU A 79 -5.70 28.71 10.56
C LEU A 79 -4.50 29.07 11.40
N VAL A 80 -3.71 28.08 11.79
CA VAL A 80 -2.37 28.30 12.33
C VAL A 80 -1.38 28.27 11.16
N LEU A 81 -0.75 29.41 10.87
CA LEU A 81 0.22 29.52 9.77
C LEU A 81 1.64 29.48 10.31
N ILE A 82 2.43 28.56 9.80
CA ILE A 82 3.89 28.54 9.94
C ILE A 82 4.47 28.95 8.58
N PRO A 83 4.91 30.22 8.43
CA PRO A 83 5.45 30.71 7.18
C PRO A 83 6.73 29.99 6.76
N ARG A 84 7.23 30.30 5.56
CA ARG A 84 8.55 29.82 5.13
C ARG A 84 9.64 30.29 6.09
N GLY A 85 10.60 29.40 6.36
CA GLY A 85 11.64 29.58 7.36
C GLY A 85 11.94 28.26 8.05
N ILE A 86 13.06 28.19 8.78
CA ILE A 86 13.38 27.06 9.65
C ILE A 86 13.03 27.46 11.08
N TYR A 87 12.19 26.68 11.74
CA TYR A 87 11.76 26.91 13.12
C TYR A 87 12.17 25.70 13.95
N LEU A 88 12.86 25.94 15.07
CA LEU A 88 13.07 24.87 16.02
C LEU A 88 11.76 24.57 16.74
N LEU A 89 11.49 23.29 16.92
CA LEU A 89 10.35 22.83 17.68
C LEU A 89 10.77 21.70 18.60
N TRP A 90 10.54 21.90 19.89
CA TRP A 90 10.76 20.89 20.92
C TRP A 90 9.55 19.95 20.99
N PRO A 91 9.65 18.83 21.74
CA PRO A 91 8.48 18.04 22.07
C PRO A 91 7.31 18.91 22.54
N ILE A 92 6.15 18.76 21.90
CA ILE A 92 4.95 19.55 22.18
C ILE A 92 3.69 18.71 22.06
N VAL A 93 2.73 19.00 22.93
CA VAL A 93 1.37 18.46 22.89
C VAL A 93 0.39 19.60 22.61
N LEU A 94 -0.35 19.47 21.52
CA LEU A 94 -1.36 20.42 21.07
C LEU A 94 -2.74 19.79 21.33
N ASN A 95 -3.43 20.32 22.34
CA ASN A 95 -4.58 19.68 22.96
C ASN A 95 -5.90 20.38 22.58
N GLY A 96 -6.91 19.60 22.23
CA GLY A 96 -8.31 20.04 22.13
C GLY A 96 -9.10 19.84 23.43
N PRO A 97 -10.45 19.91 23.38
CA PRO A 97 -11.27 20.16 22.18
C PRO A 97 -11.12 21.60 21.68
N CYS A 98 -11.30 21.81 20.37
CA CYS A 98 -11.34 23.13 19.76
C CYS A 98 -12.77 23.60 19.54
N ASN A 99 -13.01 24.90 19.70
CA ASN A 99 -14.32 25.55 19.54
C ASN A 99 -14.75 25.66 18.06
N GLY A 100 -13.82 25.44 17.13
CA GLY A 100 -14.04 25.51 15.70
C GLY A 100 -13.11 24.59 14.92
N LEU A 101 -13.25 24.60 13.59
CA LEU A 101 -12.37 23.85 12.69
C LEU A 101 -10.97 24.45 12.71
N LEU A 102 -9.96 23.59 12.72
CA LEU A 102 -8.57 24.00 12.81
C LEU A 102 -7.76 23.48 11.61
N GLU A 103 -7.15 24.40 10.89
CA GLU A 103 -6.17 24.09 9.85
C GLU A 103 -4.76 24.50 10.29
N PHE A 104 -3.87 23.53 10.41
CA PHE A 104 -2.46 23.72 10.77
C PHE A 104 -1.60 23.71 9.50
N VAL A 105 -1.25 24.88 9.00
CA VAL A 105 -0.56 25.07 7.70
C VAL A 105 0.93 25.27 7.90
N ILE A 106 1.70 24.29 7.46
CA ILE A 106 3.16 24.28 7.54
C ILE A 106 3.73 24.61 6.16
N LEU A 107 4.21 25.84 5.95
CA LEU A 107 4.94 26.25 4.74
C LEU A 107 6.47 26.19 4.93
N GLY A 108 6.93 26.28 6.18
CA GLY A 108 8.35 26.25 6.55
C GLY A 108 8.89 24.84 6.83
N THR A 109 10.03 24.80 7.50
CA THR A 109 10.62 23.59 8.07
C THR A 109 10.52 23.67 9.59
N LEU A 110 9.82 22.74 10.20
CA LEU A 110 9.93 22.47 11.63
C LEU A 110 11.10 21.52 11.84
N LYS A 111 12.03 21.87 12.72
CA LYS A 111 13.28 21.13 12.92
C LYS A 111 13.42 20.72 14.39
N ALA A 112 13.51 19.42 14.64
CA ALA A 112 13.65 18.88 15.98
C ALA A 112 15.03 19.22 16.57
N PRO A 113 15.20 19.35 17.89
CA PRO A 113 16.52 19.47 18.51
C PRO A 113 17.35 18.17 18.38
N THR A 114 18.68 18.27 18.34
CA THR A 114 19.57 17.08 18.36
C THR A 114 19.96 16.62 19.76
N ASP A 115 19.62 17.40 20.78
CA ASP A 115 20.03 17.11 22.15
C ASP A 115 19.22 15.95 22.74
N LYS A 116 19.92 15.01 23.37
CA LYS A 116 19.37 13.73 23.80
C LYS A 116 18.27 13.88 24.85
N VAL A 117 18.31 14.95 25.65
CA VAL A 117 17.28 15.22 26.67
C VAL A 117 15.88 15.37 26.07
N PHE A 118 15.78 15.74 24.80
CA PHE A 118 14.51 15.90 24.09
C PHE A 118 14.12 14.69 23.24
N SER A 119 14.95 13.65 23.23
CA SER A 119 14.75 12.44 22.42
C SER A 119 14.92 11.14 23.19
N ILE A 120 15.21 11.16 24.50
CA ILE A 120 15.34 9.93 25.32
C ILE A 120 14.24 9.96 26.36
N ASN A 121 13.47 8.87 26.47
CA ASN A 121 12.29 8.76 27.35
C ASN A 121 11.18 9.78 27.05
N VAL A 122 11.23 10.40 25.86
CA VAL A 122 10.13 11.18 25.31
C VAL A 122 9.48 10.29 24.25
N ASP A 123 8.16 10.17 24.23
CA ASP A 123 7.43 9.26 23.34
C ASP A 123 6.85 9.97 22.09
N HIS A 124 7.01 11.28 22.00
CA HIS A 124 6.52 12.11 20.91
C HIS A 124 7.47 13.26 20.55
N TRP A 125 7.31 13.80 19.34
CA TRP A 125 7.83 15.12 19.00
C TRP A 125 6.69 16.13 18.88
N ILE A 126 5.63 15.79 18.14
CA ILE A 126 4.45 16.64 17.99
C ILE A 126 3.21 15.76 18.15
N THR A 127 2.41 16.05 19.17
CA THR A 127 1.16 15.34 19.43
C THR A 127 -0.02 16.26 19.19
N PHE A 128 -0.97 15.82 18.38
CA PHE A 128 -2.32 16.39 18.32
C PHE A 128 -3.29 15.42 18.98
N GLN A 129 -4.04 15.87 19.99
CA GLN A 129 -4.93 15.00 20.75
C GLN A 129 -6.26 15.67 21.09
N HIS A 130 -7.34 14.87 21.11
CA HIS A 130 -8.70 15.32 21.44
C HIS A 130 -9.23 16.43 20.53
N ILE A 131 -8.94 16.37 19.23
CA ILE A 131 -9.36 17.39 18.25
C ILE A 131 -10.22 16.73 17.18
N ASP A 132 -11.42 17.27 16.97
CA ASP A 132 -12.29 16.91 15.86
C ASP A 132 -12.07 17.85 14.68
N GLY A 133 -11.94 17.29 13.47
CA GLY A 133 -11.85 18.09 12.24
C GLY A 133 -10.51 18.82 12.03
N LEU A 134 -9.40 18.34 12.59
CA LEU A 134 -8.06 18.87 12.33
C LEU A 134 -7.62 18.61 10.88
N ILE A 135 -7.12 19.65 10.22
CA ILE A 135 -6.51 19.56 8.88
C ILE A 135 -5.06 20.02 8.98
N ILE A 136 -4.10 19.21 8.52
CA ILE A 136 -2.67 19.58 8.46
C ILE A 136 -2.24 19.67 6.99
N THR A 137 -1.75 20.83 6.56
CA THR A 137 -1.43 21.10 5.14
C THR A 137 -0.18 21.98 4.98
N GLY A 138 0.11 22.45 3.76
CA GLY A 138 1.11 23.48 3.47
C GLY A 138 2.37 23.01 2.73
N GLY A 139 2.62 21.69 2.69
CA GLY A 139 3.74 21.11 1.92
C GLY A 139 5.14 21.41 2.49
N GLY A 140 5.23 21.99 3.69
CA GLY A 140 6.45 22.20 4.43
C GLY A 140 7.07 20.91 4.95
N LYS A 141 8.22 21.03 5.62
CA LYS A 141 9.04 19.90 6.06
C LYS A 141 9.00 19.74 7.59
N LEU A 142 8.87 18.50 8.04
CA LEU A 142 9.13 18.08 9.42
C LEU A 142 10.48 17.36 9.43
N ASP A 143 11.52 18.03 9.92
CA ASP A 143 12.88 17.51 9.99
C ASP A 143 13.19 17.00 11.40
N GLY A 144 12.96 15.71 11.62
CA GLY A 144 13.14 15.07 12.93
C GLY A 144 14.60 14.88 13.36
N GLN A 145 15.58 15.18 12.50
CA GLN A 145 17.03 15.01 12.80
C GLN A 145 17.42 13.63 13.40
N GLY A 146 16.73 12.56 12.98
CA GLY A 146 16.89 11.19 13.51
C GLY A 146 18.33 10.68 13.70
N PRO A 147 19.31 10.96 12.80
CA PRO A 147 20.70 10.50 12.98
C PRO A 147 21.33 10.84 14.34
N SER A 148 20.92 11.91 15.01
CA SER A 148 21.48 12.29 16.31
C SER A 148 21.11 11.31 17.44
N ALA A 149 20.06 10.50 17.26
CA ALA A 149 19.54 9.59 18.29
C ALA A 149 19.66 8.10 17.93
N TRP A 150 19.89 7.73 16.67
CA TRP A 150 19.89 6.31 16.25
C TRP A 150 20.89 5.43 17.01
N ASN A 151 22.06 5.97 17.39
CA ASN A 151 23.06 5.23 18.15
C ASN A 151 22.60 4.87 19.58
N GLU A 152 21.55 5.50 20.09
CA GLU A 152 20.99 5.22 21.41
C GLU A 152 19.99 4.05 21.39
N ASN A 153 19.54 3.63 20.20
CA ASN A 153 18.62 2.50 20.08
C ASN A 153 19.36 1.17 20.29
N ASN A 154 19.46 0.75 21.55
CA ASN A 154 20.08 -0.51 21.95
C ASN A 154 19.04 -1.58 22.37
N CYS A 155 17.76 -1.36 22.07
CA CYS A 155 16.64 -2.21 22.49
C CYS A 155 16.71 -3.65 22.00
N SER A 156 17.50 -3.92 20.96
CA SER A 156 17.78 -5.28 20.51
C SER A 156 18.72 -6.07 21.44
N LYS A 157 19.52 -5.38 22.26
CA LYS A 157 20.55 -5.96 23.15
C LYS A 157 20.20 -5.83 24.63
N ASP A 158 19.59 -4.71 25.01
CA ASP A 158 19.26 -4.39 26.39
C ASP A 158 17.74 -4.50 26.62
N PRO A 159 17.26 -5.41 27.49
CA PRO A 159 15.84 -5.46 27.85
C PRO A 159 15.36 -4.23 28.65
N ASN A 160 16.27 -3.45 29.24
CA ASN A 160 15.98 -2.21 29.97
C ASN A 160 16.25 -0.96 29.12
N CYS A 161 16.33 -1.10 27.79
CA CYS A 161 16.61 0.01 26.90
C CYS A 161 15.63 1.18 27.12
N LYS A 162 16.13 2.39 26.89
CA LYS A 162 15.31 3.59 26.89
C LYS A 162 14.63 3.71 25.54
N THR A 163 13.31 3.83 25.54
CA THR A 163 12.54 4.05 24.32
C THR A 163 12.87 5.42 23.74
N LEU A 164 12.93 5.48 22.41
CA LEU A 164 13.15 6.72 21.68
C LEU A 164 11.82 7.16 21.04
N PRO A 165 11.52 8.47 20.94
CA PRO A 165 10.36 8.98 20.21
C PRO A 165 10.47 8.72 18.70
N ILE A 166 11.65 8.28 18.22
CA ILE A 166 11.98 8.12 16.80
C ILE A 166 11.62 6.69 16.31
N GLU A 167 10.81 5.96 17.08
CA GLU A 167 10.32 4.62 16.71
C GLU A 167 9.29 4.64 15.56
N THR A 168 8.74 5.80 15.20
CA THR A 168 7.80 5.96 14.08
C THR A 168 7.74 7.42 13.62
N HIS A 169 7.44 7.66 12.33
CA HIS A 169 7.26 9.01 11.80
C HIS A 169 5.85 9.54 12.05
N VAL A 170 4.84 8.67 11.94
CA VAL A 170 3.44 8.99 12.22
C VAL A 170 2.84 7.89 13.08
N ASN A 171 2.26 8.25 14.22
CA ASN A 171 1.54 7.34 15.10
C ASN A 171 0.07 7.75 15.16
N ILE A 172 -0.83 6.82 14.83
CA ILE A 172 -2.28 6.99 14.86
C ILE A 172 -2.84 6.06 15.93
N TRP A 173 -3.33 6.63 17.02
CA TRP A 173 -3.79 5.86 18.18
C TRP A 173 -5.09 6.42 18.73
N GLY A 174 -6.13 5.58 18.85
CA GLY A 174 -7.43 6.04 19.35
C GLY A 174 -8.17 6.98 18.40
N CYS A 175 -7.86 6.95 17.10
CA CYS A 175 -8.44 7.88 16.13
C CYS A 175 -9.50 7.20 15.27
N THR A 176 -10.46 7.97 14.76
CA THR A 176 -11.42 7.50 13.76
C THR A 176 -11.54 8.49 12.60
N HIS A 177 -11.85 8.00 11.40
CA HIS A 177 -12.11 8.83 10.22
C HIS A 177 -10.95 9.78 9.86
N MET A 178 -9.74 9.23 9.77
CA MET A 178 -8.56 9.99 9.36
C MET A 178 -8.14 9.69 7.93
N LYS A 179 -7.57 10.71 7.28
CA LYS A 179 -7.05 10.61 5.92
C LYS A 179 -5.66 11.22 5.83
N LEU A 180 -4.71 10.43 5.35
CA LEU A 180 -3.34 10.82 5.05
C LEU A 180 -3.18 10.72 3.53
N ASN A 181 -2.84 11.82 2.88
CA ASN A 181 -2.82 11.90 1.43
C ASN A 181 -1.63 12.72 0.95
N HIS A 182 -0.89 12.22 -0.05
CA HIS A 182 0.30 12.89 -0.60
C HIS A 182 1.38 13.20 0.45
N ILE A 183 1.61 12.27 1.39
CA ILE A 183 2.69 12.41 2.38
C ILE A 183 3.97 11.73 1.90
N HIS A 184 5.10 12.37 2.15
CA HIS A 184 6.43 11.87 1.85
C HIS A 184 7.18 11.62 3.16
N ILE A 185 7.43 10.35 3.49
CA ILE A 185 8.23 9.93 4.65
C ILE A 185 9.55 9.38 4.13
N ILE A 186 10.67 9.90 4.64
CA ILE A 186 12.00 9.55 4.14
C ILE A 186 12.96 9.38 5.32
N ALA A 187 13.41 8.15 5.52
CA ALA A 187 14.55 7.79 6.36
C ALA A 187 15.42 6.74 5.65
N PRO A 188 16.73 6.66 5.97
CA PRO A 188 17.63 5.67 5.37
C PRO A 188 17.20 4.22 5.65
N LYS A 189 17.58 3.29 4.77
CA LYS A 189 17.30 1.85 4.95
C LYS A 189 17.80 1.28 6.29
N ASP A 190 18.92 1.81 6.79
CA ASP A 190 19.58 1.26 7.98
C ASP A 190 19.20 2.05 9.25
N SER A 191 18.23 2.97 9.19
CA SER A 191 17.79 3.70 10.38
C SER A 191 16.91 2.82 11.29
N PRO A 192 17.29 2.64 12.56
CA PRO A 192 16.70 1.60 13.41
C PRO A 192 15.28 1.98 13.86
N ASN A 193 14.33 1.05 13.67
CA ASN A 193 12.93 1.19 14.10
C ASN A 193 12.27 2.47 13.60
N THR A 194 12.47 2.85 12.35
CA THR A 194 11.90 4.08 11.80
C THR A 194 10.60 3.80 11.05
N ASP A 195 9.61 3.21 11.72
CA ASP A 195 8.32 2.90 11.09
C ASP A 195 7.75 4.14 10.38
N GLY A 196 7.11 3.96 9.23
CA GLY A 196 6.50 5.06 8.49
C GLY A 196 5.23 5.53 9.19
N ILE A 197 4.19 4.72 9.12
CA ILE A 197 2.91 4.99 9.77
C ILE A 197 2.54 3.79 10.64
N ARG A 198 2.35 4.02 11.93
CA ARG A 198 1.81 3.04 12.86
C ARG A 198 0.37 3.39 13.20
N ILE A 199 -0.50 2.39 13.17
CA ILE A 199 -1.92 2.50 13.51
C ILE A 199 -2.23 1.53 14.64
N GLY A 200 -2.97 1.94 15.66
CA GLY A 200 -3.47 1.07 16.72
C GLY A 200 -4.74 1.62 17.34
N SER A 201 -5.61 0.73 17.85
CA SER A 201 -6.92 1.11 18.45
C SER A 201 -7.65 2.20 17.66
N SER A 202 -7.70 2.09 16.33
CA SER A 202 -8.18 3.14 15.42
C SER A 202 -9.02 2.53 14.30
N SER A 203 -9.97 3.30 13.76
CA SER A 203 -10.85 2.82 12.68
C SER A 203 -11.10 3.82 11.56
N ASN A 204 -11.44 3.35 10.36
CA ASN A 204 -11.75 4.21 9.21
C ASN A 204 -10.57 5.13 8.85
N ILE A 205 -9.43 4.54 8.54
CA ILE A 205 -8.21 5.27 8.21
C ILE A 205 -7.86 5.08 6.73
N GLU A 206 -7.65 6.17 6.01
CA GLU A 206 -7.22 6.16 4.61
C GLU A 206 -5.76 6.67 4.49
N ILE A 207 -4.88 5.88 3.88
CA ILE A 207 -3.52 6.28 3.50
C ILE A 207 -3.40 6.21 1.98
N LEU A 208 -3.29 7.36 1.33
CA LEU A 208 -3.42 7.49 -0.12
C LEU A 208 -2.21 8.21 -0.75
N ASN A 209 -1.85 7.82 -1.98
CA ASN A 209 -0.97 8.60 -2.88
C ASN A 209 0.36 9.01 -2.24
N SER A 210 0.99 8.13 -1.47
CA SER A 210 2.10 8.50 -0.58
C SER A 210 3.39 7.74 -0.90
N ILE A 211 4.53 8.33 -0.53
CA ILE A 211 5.86 7.71 -0.68
C ILE A 211 6.45 7.54 0.71
N ILE A 212 6.79 6.31 1.06
CA ILE A 212 7.31 5.96 2.39
C ILE A 212 8.57 5.13 2.22
N ALA A 213 9.69 5.73 2.58
CA ALA A 213 11.01 5.12 2.62
C ALA A 213 11.52 5.16 4.06
N THR A 214 11.86 4.01 4.62
CA THR A 214 12.19 3.85 6.04
C THR A 214 13.22 2.76 6.26
N GLY A 215 13.66 2.59 7.51
CA GLY A 215 14.45 1.42 7.94
C GLY A 215 13.64 0.33 8.64
N ASP A 216 12.33 0.53 8.82
CA ASP A 216 11.43 -0.47 9.40
C ASP A 216 10.09 -0.50 8.62
N ASP A 217 8.96 -0.86 9.24
CA ASP A 217 7.68 -1.02 8.55
C ASP A 217 7.26 0.25 7.80
N CYS A 218 6.77 0.09 6.57
CA CYS A 218 6.19 1.18 5.78
C CYS A 218 4.88 1.65 6.42
N VAL A 219 3.99 0.67 6.68
CA VAL A 219 2.78 0.85 7.48
C VAL A 219 2.63 -0.35 8.40
N ALA A 220 2.40 -0.12 9.68
CA ALA A 220 2.24 -1.16 10.70
C ALA A 220 0.87 -1.05 11.40
N MET A 221 0.12 -2.14 11.40
CA MET A 221 -1.17 -2.25 12.09
C MET A 221 -0.97 -2.98 13.42
N SER A 222 -1.16 -2.26 14.52
CA SER A 222 -1.16 -2.77 15.89
C SER A 222 -2.57 -3.24 16.29
N PRO A 223 -2.73 -3.96 17.43
CA PRO A 223 -4.04 -4.38 17.93
C PRO A 223 -5.09 -3.26 17.90
N GLY A 224 -6.33 -3.62 17.57
CA GLY A 224 -7.46 -2.68 17.48
C GLY A 224 -7.55 -1.84 16.20
N SER A 225 -6.70 -2.10 15.20
CA SER A 225 -6.79 -1.45 13.88
C SER A 225 -7.93 -2.04 13.04
N LYS A 226 -8.92 -1.23 12.63
CA LYS A 226 -10.11 -1.68 11.90
C LYS A 226 -10.40 -0.80 10.68
N ASP A 227 -10.86 -1.36 9.57
CA ASP A 227 -11.32 -0.61 8.40
C ASP A 227 -10.28 0.40 7.87
N ILE A 228 -9.16 -0.14 7.39
CA ILE A 228 -7.99 0.61 6.95
C ILE A 228 -7.82 0.44 5.44
N ILE A 229 -7.71 1.55 4.71
CA ILE A 229 -7.45 1.57 3.27
C ILE A 229 -6.06 2.13 3.02
N ILE A 230 -5.24 1.38 2.29
CA ILE A 230 -3.91 1.82 1.83
C ILE A 230 -3.88 1.74 0.31
N GLN A 231 -3.84 2.87 -0.37
CA GLN A 231 -3.97 2.92 -1.83
C GLN A 231 -2.93 3.82 -2.48
N ASN A 232 -2.36 3.36 -3.60
CA ASN A 232 -1.37 4.15 -4.36
C ASN A 232 -0.17 4.58 -3.50
N VAL A 233 0.33 3.66 -2.67
CA VAL A 233 1.49 3.89 -1.80
C VAL A 233 2.71 3.20 -2.37
N LYS A 234 3.84 3.93 -2.39
CA LYS A 234 5.16 3.41 -2.73
C LYS A 234 5.96 3.20 -1.45
N CYS A 235 6.17 1.94 -1.09
CA CYS A 235 6.96 1.53 0.07
C CYS A 235 8.37 1.12 -0.38
N GLY A 236 9.42 1.66 0.23
CA GLY A 236 10.76 1.14 -0.01
C GLY A 236 11.87 2.19 -0.02
N PRO A 237 13.01 1.92 0.65
CA PRO A 237 13.32 0.73 1.47
C PRO A 237 12.47 0.63 2.75
N GLY A 238 12.61 -0.48 3.50
CA GLY A 238 11.89 -0.73 4.77
C GLY A 238 11.44 -2.19 4.93
N HIS A 239 10.52 -2.47 5.85
CA HIS A 239 10.01 -3.81 6.19
C HIS A 239 8.64 -4.13 5.58
N GLY A 240 8.08 -3.24 4.76
CA GLY A 240 6.82 -3.48 4.05
C GLY A 240 5.58 -3.07 4.84
N ILE A 241 4.41 -3.55 4.42
CA ILE A 241 3.15 -3.33 5.13
C ILE A 241 2.89 -4.54 6.03
N SER A 242 2.82 -4.30 7.33
CA SER A 242 2.80 -5.34 8.35
C SER A 242 1.56 -5.27 9.24
N VAL A 243 0.83 -6.38 9.34
CA VAL A 243 -0.15 -6.61 10.40
C VAL A 243 0.56 -7.24 11.59
N GLY A 244 0.50 -6.57 12.73
CA GLY A 244 1.08 -7.00 14.00
C GLY A 244 2.36 -6.26 14.38
N SER A 245 3.06 -6.73 15.41
CA SER A 245 2.87 -8.06 16.00
C SER A 245 1.64 -8.16 16.91
N LEU A 246 0.91 -9.29 16.82
CA LEU A 246 -0.20 -9.63 17.72
C LEU A 246 0.08 -10.87 18.56
N GLY A 247 -0.70 -11.06 19.62
CA GLY A 247 -0.66 -12.15 20.57
C GLY A 247 0.31 -11.91 21.73
N LYS A 248 1.01 -10.78 21.81
CA LYS A 248 2.08 -10.61 22.82
C LYS A 248 1.51 -10.41 24.22
N LEU A 249 0.43 -9.65 24.33
CA LEU A 249 -0.20 -9.24 25.57
C LEU A 249 -1.60 -9.84 25.71
N PRO A 250 -2.11 -10.01 26.94
CA PRO A 250 -3.50 -10.40 27.15
C PRO A 250 -4.45 -9.30 26.66
N ASN A 251 -5.65 -9.70 26.24
CA ASN A 251 -6.75 -8.80 25.84
C ASN A 251 -6.41 -7.84 24.67
N GLU A 252 -5.50 -8.23 23.79
CA GLU A 252 -5.30 -7.49 22.54
C GLU A 252 -6.56 -7.52 21.67
N GLU A 253 -6.98 -6.35 21.20
CA GLU A 253 -8.09 -6.25 20.24
C GLU A 253 -7.72 -6.82 18.87
N ASP A 254 -8.74 -7.31 18.17
CA ASP A 254 -8.63 -7.83 16.81
C ASP A 254 -8.17 -6.75 15.81
N VAL A 255 -7.52 -7.20 14.74
CA VAL A 255 -7.22 -6.39 13.55
C VAL A 255 -8.07 -6.90 12.39
N SER A 256 -8.81 -6.02 11.72
CA SER A 256 -9.69 -6.45 10.63
C SER A 256 -9.98 -5.37 9.60
N GLY A 257 -10.47 -5.77 8.43
CA GLY A 257 -10.91 -4.82 7.40
C GLY A 257 -9.75 -4.02 6.81
N LEU A 258 -8.69 -4.70 6.38
CA LEU A 258 -7.57 -4.05 5.70
C LEU A 258 -7.72 -4.21 4.18
N TRP A 259 -7.65 -3.11 3.44
CA TRP A 259 -7.56 -3.16 1.98
C TRP A 259 -6.32 -2.39 1.50
N VAL A 260 -5.34 -3.12 0.99
CA VAL A 260 -4.15 -2.57 0.36
C VAL A 260 -4.28 -2.75 -1.14
N THR A 261 -4.29 -1.67 -1.91
CA THR A 261 -4.47 -1.74 -3.37
C THR A 261 -3.56 -0.80 -4.15
N ASN A 262 -3.15 -1.21 -5.35
CA ASN A 262 -2.33 -0.41 -6.26
C ASN A 262 -1.04 0.12 -5.59
N CYS A 263 -0.36 -0.71 -4.81
CA CYS A 263 0.85 -0.33 -4.08
C CYS A 263 2.10 -0.94 -4.71
N THR A 264 3.25 -0.28 -4.54
CA THR A 264 4.55 -0.73 -5.06
C THR A 264 5.56 -0.85 -3.94
N PHE A 265 6.23 -2.00 -3.85
CA PHE A 265 7.28 -2.29 -2.87
C PHE A 265 8.63 -2.37 -3.57
N ILE A 266 9.63 -1.60 -3.12
CA ILE A 266 10.96 -1.55 -3.76
C ILE A 266 12.05 -1.81 -2.74
N GLY A 267 12.79 -2.90 -2.92
CA GLY A 267 13.96 -3.24 -2.10
C GLY A 267 13.65 -3.41 -0.62
N THR A 268 12.40 -3.70 -0.26
CA THR A 268 11.97 -3.92 1.12
C THR A 268 12.33 -5.32 1.61
N GLN A 269 12.48 -5.48 2.92
CA GLN A 269 12.66 -6.78 3.55
C GLN A 269 11.42 -7.66 3.39
N ASN A 270 10.22 -7.09 3.52
CA ASN A 270 8.97 -7.80 3.28
C ASN A 270 8.06 -6.96 2.39
N GLY A 271 7.12 -7.60 1.71
CA GLY A 271 6.05 -6.92 1.01
C GLY A 271 4.84 -6.81 1.93
N LEU A 272 4.03 -7.87 1.95
CA LEU A 272 2.81 -8.00 2.73
C LEU A 272 3.05 -9.00 3.85
N ARG A 273 3.02 -8.53 5.10
CA ARG A 273 3.40 -9.34 6.27
C ARG A 273 2.27 -9.41 7.30
N VAL A 274 2.03 -10.59 7.85
CA VAL A 274 1.28 -10.80 9.10
C VAL A 274 2.21 -11.48 10.09
N LYS A 275 2.39 -10.92 11.30
CA LYS A 275 3.32 -11.43 12.32
C LYS A 275 2.62 -11.62 13.67
N THR A 276 2.70 -12.82 14.25
CA THR A 276 2.07 -13.11 15.55
C THR A 276 3.00 -13.90 16.47
N TRP A 277 2.98 -13.59 17.77
CA TRP A 277 3.77 -14.26 18.80
C TRP A 277 3.19 -15.64 19.15
N ALA A 278 4.09 -16.57 19.50
CA ALA A 278 3.74 -17.92 19.96
C ALA A 278 3.54 -17.97 21.48
N THR A 279 2.56 -17.21 21.95
CA THR A 279 2.16 -17.01 23.34
C THR A 279 0.73 -17.51 23.56
N PRO A 280 0.27 -17.68 24.81
CA PRO A 280 -1.07 -18.22 25.09
C PRO A 280 -2.21 -17.22 24.81
N TYR A 281 -1.91 -15.96 24.49
CA TYR A 281 -2.93 -14.93 24.30
C TYR A 281 -3.52 -14.99 22.90
N SER A 282 -4.84 -14.96 22.82
CA SER A 282 -5.60 -15.04 21.59
C SER A 282 -6.12 -13.68 21.14
N SER A 283 -6.10 -13.44 19.84
CA SER A 283 -6.83 -12.38 19.13
C SER A 283 -7.10 -12.86 17.70
N ASN A 284 -7.79 -12.07 16.90
CA ASN A 284 -8.11 -12.40 15.51
C ASN A 284 -7.51 -11.39 14.53
N VAL A 285 -7.13 -11.91 13.37
CA VAL A 285 -6.77 -11.14 12.18
C VAL A 285 -7.63 -11.63 11.03
N PHE A 286 -8.54 -10.80 10.53
CA PHE A 286 -9.48 -11.25 9.50
C PHE A 286 -9.89 -10.16 8.50
N ASN A 287 -10.42 -10.60 7.35
CA ASN A 287 -10.87 -9.72 6.28
C ASN A 287 -9.75 -8.78 5.79
N LEU A 288 -8.68 -9.37 5.27
CA LEU A 288 -7.57 -8.63 4.67
C LEU A 288 -7.58 -8.85 3.15
N THR A 289 -7.47 -7.78 2.38
CA THR A 289 -7.35 -7.84 0.92
C THR A 289 -6.13 -7.07 0.46
N PHE A 290 -5.26 -7.74 -0.27
CA PHE A 290 -4.09 -7.17 -0.92
C PHE A 290 -4.25 -7.35 -2.43
N GLU A 291 -4.35 -6.26 -3.16
CA GLU A 291 -4.74 -6.26 -4.58
C GLU A 291 -3.83 -5.37 -5.42
N ASP A 292 -3.55 -5.75 -6.66
CA ASP A 292 -2.80 -4.92 -7.61
C ASP A 292 -1.45 -4.45 -7.09
N ILE A 293 -0.65 -5.39 -6.56
CA ILE A 293 0.62 -5.08 -5.91
C ILE A 293 1.81 -5.34 -6.86
N ILE A 294 2.73 -4.38 -6.91
CA ILE A 294 4.01 -4.52 -7.62
C ILE A 294 5.14 -4.74 -6.62
N MET A 295 5.91 -5.80 -6.81
CA MET A 295 7.10 -6.13 -6.04
C MET A 295 8.36 -5.90 -6.90
N ASP A 296 9.30 -5.09 -6.44
CA ASP A 296 10.62 -4.93 -7.04
C ASP A 296 11.69 -5.29 -6.03
N ASN A 297 12.33 -6.44 -6.25
CA ASN A 297 13.45 -6.92 -5.45
C ASN A 297 13.14 -7.02 -3.95
N VAL A 298 11.95 -7.53 -3.62
CA VAL A 298 11.48 -7.68 -2.24
C VAL A 298 11.93 -9.02 -1.66
N ASN A 299 12.48 -9.03 -0.45
CA ASN A 299 13.06 -10.25 0.14
C ASN A 299 11.98 -11.28 0.50
N ASN A 300 10.96 -10.92 1.28
CA ASN A 300 9.79 -11.75 1.57
C ASN A 300 8.51 -11.09 1.04
N PRO A 301 8.17 -11.24 -0.27
CA PRO A 301 7.03 -10.56 -0.88
C PRO A 301 5.71 -10.78 -0.15
N ILE A 302 5.38 -12.03 0.18
CA ILE A 302 4.15 -12.39 0.90
C ILE A 302 4.54 -13.30 2.06
N ILE A 303 4.21 -12.90 3.28
CA ILE A 303 4.57 -13.67 4.48
C ILE A 303 3.49 -13.63 5.57
N ILE A 304 3.15 -14.81 6.09
CA ILE A 304 2.46 -14.99 7.37
C ILE A 304 3.41 -15.74 8.28
N ASP A 305 3.81 -15.11 9.39
CA ASP A 305 4.74 -15.64 10.38
C ASP A 305 4.04 -15.73 11.74
N GLN A 306 3.51 -16.92 12.07
CA GLN A 306 2.97 -17.21 13.40
C GLN A 306 4.02 -17.76 14.38
N GLN A 307 5.30 -17.67 14.02
CA GLN A 307 6.44 -18.01 14.86
C GLN A 307 7.31 -16.78 15.13
N TYR A 308 6.70 -15.59 15.09
CA TYR A 308 7.39 -14.32 15.19
C TYR A 308 8.19 -14.25 16.48
N CYS A 309 9.51 -14.21 16.32
CA CYS A 309 10.45 -14.15 17.42
C CYS A 309 11.71 -13.37 16.99
N PRO A 310 11.68 -12.03 17.06
CA PRO A 310 12.73 -11.17 16.52
C PRO A 310 13.96 -11.03 17.45
N ARG A 311 13.92 -11.61 18.66
CA ARG A 311 15.00 -11.54 19.65
C ARG A 311 15.42 -12.95 20.10
N ALA A 312 16.62 -13.12 20.63
CA ALA A 312 17.11 -14.44 21.06
C ALA A 312 16.26 -15.09 22.17
N ASN A 313 15.59 -14.28 23.00
CA ASN A 313 14.93 -14.73 24.24
C ASN A 313 13.41 -14.93 24.12
N CYS A 314 12.86 -15.03 22.91
CA CYS A 314 11.43 -15.33 22.74
C CYS A 314 11.18 -16.78 22.37
N GLN A 315 9.96 -17.23 22.66
CA GLN A 315 9.53 -18.59 22.39
C GLN A 315 8.95 -18.67 20.97
N LYS A 316 9.39 -19.69 20.23
CA LYS A 316 8.70 -20.17 19.02
C LYS A 316 7.73 -21.27 19.41
N GLY A 317 6.69 -21.47 18.62
CA GLY A 317 5.66 -22.45 18.93
C GLY A 317 4.34 -22.12 18.28
N ASN A 318 3.25 -22.54 18.94
CA ASN A 318 1.91 -22.40 18.41
C ASN A 318 1.26 -21.10 18.90
N SER A 319 1.21 -20.09 18.03
CA SER A 319 0.38 -18.89 18.23
C SER A 319 -1.09 -19.24 18.46
N GLN A 320 -1.74 -18.49 19.35
CA GLN A 320 -3.18 -18.55 19.60
C GLN A 320 -3.98 -17.50 18.82
N VAL A 321 -3.31 -16.70 17.97
CA VAL A 321 -3.97 -15.73 17.08
C VAL A 321 -4.59 -16.46 15.90
N GLN A 322 -5.89 -16.26 15.64
CA GLN A 322 -6.55 -16.82 14.47
C GLN A 322 -6.39 -15.87 13.28
N ILE A 323 -5.87 -16.39 12.17
CA ILE A 323 -5.77 -15.65 10.90
C ILE A 323 -6.76 -16.27 9.92
N GLN A 324 -7.67 -15.47 9.35
CA GLN A 324 -8.63 -15.96 8.38
C GLN A 324 -9.03 -14.92 7.33
N ASP A 325 -9.60 -15.38 6.22
CA ASP A 325 -10.19 -14.53 5.17
C ASP A 325 -9.19 -13.48 4.64
N VAL A 326 -8.03 -13.98 4.19
CA VAL A 326 -6.94 -13.17 3.62
C VAL A 326 -6.86 -13.41 2.12
N LYS A 327 -6.95 -12.35 1.33
CA LYS A 327 -6.91 -12.42 -0.13
C LYS A 327 -5.69 -11.70 -0.68
N TYR A 328 -4.98 -12.38 -1.58
CA TYR A 328 -3.89 -11.83 -2.37
C TYR A 328 -4.27 -11.91 -3.84
N ILE A 329 -4.38 -10.77 -4.52
CA ILE A 329 -4.97 -10.66 -5.86
C ILE A 329 -4.05 -9.83 -6.76
N ASN A 330 -3.71 -10.35 -7.95
CA ASN A 330 -2.89 -9.64 -8.95
C ASN A 330 -1.58 -9.06 -8.38
N ILE A 331 -0.77 -9.92 -7.77
CA ILE A 331 0.53 -9.53 -7.21
C ILE A 331 1.62 -9.97 -8.16
N ARG A 332 2.43 -9.01 -8.64
CA ARG A 332 3.44 -9.28 -9.67
C ARG A 332 4.80 -8.65 -9.40
N GLY A 333 5.85 -9.22 -9.97
CA GLY A 333 7.18 -8.62 -10.00
C GLY A 333 8.30 -9.55 -9.56
N THR A 334 9.27 -9.03 -8.81
CA THR A 334 10.51 -9.76 -8.46
C THR A 334 10.73 -9.88 -6.95
N SER A 335 11.22 -11.04 -6.55
CA SER A 335 11.71 -11.31 -5.20
C SER A 335 13.23 -11.39 -5.18
N SER A 336 13.84 -10.90 -4.11
CA SER A 336 15.28 -11.05 -3.86
C SER A 336 15.61 -12.35 -3.12
N SER A 337 14.62 -13.15 -2.72
CA SER A 337 14.81 -14.47 -2.11
C SER A 337 14.08 -15.55 -2.92
N LYS A 338 14.49 -16.80 -2.72
CA LYS A 338 13.86 -17.94 -3.40
C LYS A 338 12.43 -18.16 -2.91
N LEU A 339 12.15 -17.93 -1.63
CA LEU A 339 10.82 -18.12 -1.04
C LEU A 339 10.01 -16.83 -1.16
N ALA A 340 9.26 -16.72 -2.26
CA ALA A 340 8.45 -15.53 -2.56
C ALA A 340 7.14 -15.47 -1.74
N VAL A 341 6.61 -16.64 -1.35
CA VAL A 341 5.40 -16.76 -0.53
C VAL A 341 5.68 -17.72 0.62
N THR A 342 5.52 -17.26 1.86
CA THR A 342 5.72 -18.09 3.06
C THR A 342 4.53 -17.97 3.99
N PHE A 343 3.83 -19.07 4.24
CA PHE A 343 2.81 -19.17 5.27
C PHE A 343 3.26 -20.15 6.33
N ASP A 344 3.75 -19.65 7.45
CA ASP A 344 4.08 -20.47 8.62
C ASP A 344 3.01 -20.32 9.70
N CYS A 345 1.92 -21.06 9.54
CA CYS A 345 0.76 -20.96 10.42
C CYS A 345 0.85 -21.94 11.59
N SER A 346 0.22 -21.58 12.70
CA SER A 346 0.17 -22.36 13.93
C SER A 346 -0.59 -23.67 13.71
N LYS A 347 -0.15 -24.76 14.36
CA LYS A 347 -0.91 -26.02 14.36
C LYS A 347 -2.19 -25.92 15.17
N SER A 348 -2.19 -25.12 16.25
CA SER A 348 -3.37 -24.94 17.10
C SER A 348 -4.37 -23.95 16.51
N LYS A 349 -3.89 -23.02 15.67
CA LYS A 349 -4.71 -22.05 14.93
C LYS A 349 -4.29 -22.01 13.46
N PRO A 350 -4.62 -23.05 12.67
CA PRO A 350 -4.33 -23.05 11.24
C PRO A 350 -4.93 -21.83 10.55
N CYS A 351 -4.22 -21.24 9.59
CA CYS A 351 -4.76 -20.13 8.81
C CYS A 351 -5.92 -20.61 7.94
N GLU A 352 -7.04 -19.90 7.96
CA GLU A 352 -8.25 -20.29 7.25
C GLU A 352 -8.57 -19.35 6.08
N ASN A 353 -9.22 -19.88 5.04
CA ASN A 353 -9.69 -19.09 3.89
C ASN A 353 -8.67 -18.11 3.28
N ILE A 354 -7.42 -18.57 3.13
CA ILE A 354 -6.39 -17.82 2.42
C ILE A 354 -6.61 -18.00 0.91
N GLU A 355 -6.72 -16.92 0.15
CA GLU A 355 -6.88 -16.95 -1.31
C GLU A 355 -5.66 -16.35 -1.99
N LEU A 356 -5.09 -17.09 -2.94
CA LEU A 356 -4.06 -16.62 -3.88
C LEU A 356 -4.67 -16.57 -5.28
N ASN A 357 -4.75 -15.37 -5.87
CA ASN A 357 -5.38 -15.11 -7.15
C ASN A 357 -4.42 -14.31 -8.04
N ASP A 358 -4.00 -14.88 -9.18
CA ASP A 358 -3.11 -14.22 -10.15
C ASP A 358 -1.79 -13.70 -9.52
N ILE A 359 -1.04 -14.60 -8.87
CA ILE A 359 0.27 -14.28 -8.27
C ILE A 359 1.38 -14.63 -9.27
N ASN A 360 2.16 -13.63 -9.67
CA ASN A 360 3.24 -13.74 -10.64
C ASN A 360 4.55 -13.13 -10.11
N LEU A 361 5.25 -13.89 -9.27
CA LEU A 361 6.52 -13.48 -8.67
C LEU A 361 7.66 -14.29 -9.25
N THR A 362 8.75 -13.59 -9.60
CA THR A 362 9.97 -14.21 -10.13
C THR A 362 11.14 -13.99 -9.18
N TYR A 363 11.97 -15.01 -8.99
CA TYR A 363 13.20 -14.85 -8.21
C TYR A 363 14.23 -14.16 -9.10
N LYS A 364 14.84 -13.07 -8.60
CA LYS A 364 15.76 -12.24 -9.39
C LYS A 364 17.10 -12.91 -9.67
N SER A 365 17.47 -13.94 -8.90
CA SER A 365 18.71 -14.71 -9.10
C SER A 365 18.45 -16.01 -9.86
N VAL A 366 19.43 -16.92 -9.87
CA VAL A 366 19.35 -18.21 -10.56
C VAL A 366 18.30 -19.12 -9.90
N GLY A 367 17.40 -19.67 -10.72
CA GLY A 367 16.36 -20.60 -10.31
C GLY A 367 14.96 -20.00 -10.43
N HIS A 368 14.02 -20.54 -9.65
CA HIS A 368 12.62 -20.14 -9.67
C HIS A 368 12.18 -19.67 -8.29
N ALA A 369 11.23 -18.73 -8.27
CA ALA A 369 10.50 -18.41 -7.06
C ALA A 369 9.76 -19.66 -6.57
N ALA A 370 9.72 -19.84 -5.26
CA ALA A 370 9.10 -20.94 -4.57
C ALA A 370 8.16 -20.42 -3.48
N SER A 371 7.30 -21.31 -3.00
CA SER A 371 6.39 -21.06 -1.89
C SER A 371 6.55 -22.12 -0.81
N SER A 372 6.36 -21.74 0.45
CA SER A 372 6.31 -22.65 1.60
C SER A 372 5.03 -22.42 2.38
N CYS A 373 4.29 -23.49 2.70
CA CYS A 373 3.03 -23.41 3.45
C CYS A 373 2.98 -24.48 4.53
N SER A 374 2.75 -24.08 5.78
CA SER A 374 2.50 -24.95 6.93
C SER A 374 1.14 -24.55 7.56
N ASN A 375 0.31 -25.55 7.88
CA ASN A 375 -0.99 -25.37 8.55
C ASN A 375 -1.88 -24.25 7.96
N ALA A 376 -1.90 -24.09 6.64
CA ALA A 376 -2.68 -23.06 5.96
C ALA A 376 -3.68 -23.67 4.97
N LYS A 377 -4.96 -23.31 5.10
CA LYS A 377 -6.05 -23.75 4.19
C LYS A 377 -6.16 -22.82 2.98
N VAL A 378 -5.20 -22.92 2.07
CA VAL A 378 -5.07 -22.04 0.89
C VAL A 378 -5.97 -22.50 -0.28
N GLN A 379 -6.60 -21.53 -0.94
CA GLN A 379 -7.30 -21.68 -2.21
C GLN A 379 -6.51 -20.94 -3.30
N ILE A 380 -6.10 -21.65 -4.36
CA ILE A 380 -5.37 -21.05 -5.48
C ILE A 380 -6.31 -20.89 -6.67
N ARG A 381 -6.33 -19.70 -7.28
CA ARG A 381 -7.18 -19.38 -8.43
C ARG A 381 -6.46 -18.54 -9.49
N TYR A 382 -6.94 -18.63 -10.74
CA TYR A 382 -6.53 -17.74 -11.84
C TYR A 382 -5.04 -17.71 -12.14
N VAL A 383 -4.39 -18.88 -12.12
CA VAL A 383 -2.98 -19.00 -12.49
C VAL A 383 -2.86 -18.99 -14.01
N LYS A 384 -2.07 -18.08 -14.58
CA LYS A 384 -1.89 -17.94 -16.04
C LYS A 384 -0.46 -18.27 -16.44
N TYR A 385 -0.30 -19.23 -17.34
CA TYR A 385 0.96 -19.52 -18.02
C TYR A 385 0.84 -19.12 -19.48
N ARG A 386 1.75 -18.25 -19.95
CA ARG A 386 1.71 -17.71 -21.31
C ARG A 386 3.08 -17.72 -21.98
N ASN A 387 3.11 -18.07 -23.26
CA ASN A 387 4.28 -17.91 -24.15
C ASN A 387 5.55 -18.62 -23.67
N ILE A 388 5.41 -19.81 -23.09
CA ILE A 388 6.54 -20.60 -22.61
C ILE A 388 6.99 -21.53 -23.73
N MET A 389 8.14 -21.25 -24.33
CA MET A 389 8.71 -22.00 -25.45
C MET A 389 10.12 -22.49 -25.13
N GLY A 390 10.49 -23.69 -25.57
CA GLY A 390 11.86 -24.20 -25.51
C GLY A 390 11.99 -25.62 -24.96
N THR A 391 13.08 -25.87 -24.22
CA THR A 391 13.39 -27.18 -23.65
C THR A 391 13.37 -27.13 -22.12
N SER A 392 12.68 -28.06 -21.48
CA SER A 392 12.71 -28.30 -20.04
C SER A 392 13.79 -29.32 -19.69
N SER A 393 14.53 -29.05 -18.61
CA SER A 393 15.45 -30.02 -17.99
C SER A 393 14.72 -31.08 -17.15
N SER A 394 13.41 -30.92 -16.93
CA SER A 394 12.54 -31.84 -16.20
C SER A 394 11.49 -32.45 -17.13
N LYS A 395 11.14 -33.72 -16.89
CA LYS A 395 10.03 -34.39 -17.58
C LYS A 395 8.66 -33.80 -17.21
N ILE A 396 8.54 -33.14 -16.06
CA ILE A 396 7.34 -32.43 -15.62
C ILE A 396 7.61 -30.93 -15.70
N ALA A 397 6.86 -30.20 -16.53
CA ALA A 397 7.01 -28.76 -16.69
C ALA A 397 6.06 -27.95 -15.80
N PHE A 398 4.89 -28.51 -15.48
CA PHE A 398 3.92 -27.87 -14.60
C PHE A 398 3.42 -28.86 -13.56
N ALA A 399 3.39 -28.47 -12.29
CA ALA A 399 2.89 -29.30 -11.20
C ALA A 399 1.87 -28.52 -10.35
N PHE A 400 0.66 -29.04 -10.22
CA PHE A 400 -0.39 -28.52 -9.35
C PHE A 400 -0.85 -29.64 -8.44
N GLU A 401 -0.27 -29.70 -7.24
CA GLU A 401 -0.60 -30.71 -6.24
C GLU A 401 -1.53 -30.11 -5.19
N CYS A 402 -2.84 -30.07 -5.48
CA CYS A 402 -3.80 -29.33 -4.67
C CYS A 402 -4.55 -30.26 -3.70
N SER A 403 -4.83 -29.76 -2.50
CA SER A 403 -5.48 -30.54 -1.42
C SER A 403 -6.87 -31.02 -1.84
N LYS A 404 -7.24 -32.29 -1.57
CA LYS A 404 -8.54 -32.91 -1.96
C LYS A 404 -9.79 -32.06 -1.69
N GLY A 405 -9.81 -31.25 -0.62
CA GLY A 405 -10.94 -30.39 -0.25
C GLY A 405 -10.89 -28.95 -0.80
N LYS A 406 -9.78 -28.51 -1.42
CA LYS A 406 -9.62 -27.17 -2.01
C LYS A 406 -8.90 -27.30 -3.36
N PRO A 407 -9.63 -27.55 -4.46
CA PRO A 407 -9.01 -27.72 -5.76
C PRO A 407 -8.38 -26.42 -6.25
N CYS A 408 -7.28 -26.47 -6.99
CA CYS A 408 -6.82 -25.29 -7.72
C CYS A 408 -7.74 -25.03 -8.90
N GLU A 409 -8.20 -23.79 -9.09
CA GLU A 409 -9.23 -23.48 -10.09
C GLU A 409 -8.78 -22.39 -11.08
N LYS A 410 -9.34 -22.42 -12.30
CA LYS A 410 -9.12 -21.39 -13.33
C LYS A 410 -7.65 -21.25 -13.70
N ILE A 411 -6.94 -22.38 -13.82
CA ILE A 411 -5.58 -22.42 -14.35
C ILE A 411 -5.67 -22.31 -15.87
N ASP A 412 -5.05 -21.31 -16.45
CA ASP A 412 -5.06 -21.01 -17.88
C ASP A 412 -3.67 -21.23 -18.49
N PHE A 413 -3.59 -22.12 -19.47
CA PHE A 413 -2.39 -22.31 -20.31
C PHE A 413 -2.66 -21.74 -21.69
N ASN A 414 -1.80 -20.83 -22.13
CA ASN A 414 -1.90 -20.23 -23.46
C ASN A 414 -0.53 -20.19 -24.13
N ASN A 415 -0.43 -20.75 -25.34
CA ASN A 415 0.78 -20.72 -26.15
C ASN A 415 2.00 -21.29 -25.41
N ILE A 416 1.93 -22.56 -25.04
CA ILE A 416 3.00 -23.29 -24.35
C ILE A 416 3.53 -24.37 -25.29
N ASN A 417 4.84 -24.37 -25.52
CA ASN A 417 5.53 -25.36 -26.36
C ASN A 417 6.88 -25.74 -25.73
N LEU A 418 6.88 -26.79 -24.90
CA LEU A 418 8.06 -27.26 -24.18
C LEU A 418 8.39 -28.72 -24.55
N THR A 419 9.66 -28.98 -24.82
CA THR A 419 10.20 -30.33 -25.08
C THR A 419 11.19 -30.73 -23.98
N TYR A 420 11.36 -32.02 -23.69
CA TYR A 420 12.32 -32.45 -22.67
C TYR A 420 13.75 -32.54 -23.24
N HIS A 421 14.75 -32.06 -22.50
CA HIS A 421 16.14 -32.10 -22.93
C HIS A 421 16.62 -33.55 -23.13
N GLY A 422 16.89 -33.96 -24.38
CA GLY A 422 17.36 -35.31 -24.74
C GLY A 422 16.31 -36.25 -25.34
N ALA A 423 15.08 -35.78 -25.59
CA ALA A 423 14.09 -36.51 -26.39
C ALA A 423 13.14 -35.53 -27.10
N GLU A 424 12.70 -35.85 -28.32
CA GLU A 424 11.61 -35.12 -29.01
C GLU A 424 10.22 -35.32 -28.34
N ARG A 425 10.20 -35.60 -27.03
CA ARG A 425 8.99 -35.87 -26.27
C ARG A 425 8.55 -34.61 -25.55
N ALA A 426 7.25 -34.33 -25.64
CA ALA A 426 6.59 -33.28 -24.88
C ALA A 426 6.81 -33.49 -23.38
N VAL A 427 6.93 -32.38 -22.66
CA VAL A 427 6.92 -32.37 -21.19
C VAL A 427 5.52 -32.72 -20.67
N ALA A 428 5.47 -33.37 -19.50
CA ALA A 428 4.25 -33.67 -18.80
C ALA A 428 3.83 -32.55 -17.84
N SER A 429 2.56 -32.55 -17.47
CA SER A 429 2.03 -31.80 -16.33
C SER A 429 1.59 -32.79 -15.26
N SER A 430 1.92 -32.52 -13.99
CA SER A 430 1.38 -33.24 -12.83
C SER A 430 0.26 -32.41 -12.23
N CYS A 431 -0.95 -32.96 -12.18
CA CYS A 431 -2.14 -32.23 -11.74
C CYS A 431 -2.94 -33.13 -10.81
N SER A 432 -2.90 -32.87 -9.50
CA SER A 432 -3.83 -33.48 -8.53
C SER A 432 -4.81 -32.43 -8.01
N ASN A 433 -6.10 -32.79 -8.04
CA ASN A 433 -7.23 -31.94 -7.65
C ASN A 433 -7.19 -30.51 -8.24
N SER A 434 -6.95 -30.37 -9.54
CA SER A 434 -6.89 -29.07 -10.21
C SER A 434 -7.80 -29.02 -11.44
N LYS A 435 -8.35 -27.83 -11.73
CA LYS A 435 -9.20 -27.53 -12.89
C LYS A 435 -8.49 -26.54 -13.80
N ALA A 436 -8.01 -27.03 -14.94
CA ALA A 436 -7.28 -26.24 -15.93
C ALA A 436 -8.02 -26.13 -17.27
N THR A 437 -7.84 -25.01 -17.95
CA THR A 437 -8.23 -24.77 -19.33
C THR A 437 -6.97 -24.53 -20.16
N SER A 438 -6.96 -25.04 -21.39
CA SER A 438 -5.81 -24.93 -22.29
C SER A 438 -6.25 -24.41 -23.66
N HIS A 439 -5.51 -23.43 -24.18
CA HIS A 439 -5.76 -22.79 -25.46
C HIS A 439 -4.47 -22.74 -26.30
N ASN A 440 -4.55 -23.17 -27.56
CA ASN A 440 -3.40 -23.24 -28.49
C ASN A 440 -2.19 -24.01 -27.90
N TYR A 441 -2.46 -25.19 -27.36
CA TYR A 441 -1.47 -26.13 -26.83
C TYR A 441 -1.34 -27.30 -27.81
N GLN A 442 -0.14 -27.52 -28.35
CA GLN A 442 0.12 -28.65 -29.24
C GLN A 442 0.55 -29.87 -28.41
N HIS A 443 -0.37 -30.83 -28.31
CA HIS A 443 -0.22 -32.25 -27.85
C HIS A 443 -0.51 -32.59 -26.37
N PRO A 444 -1.06 -33.80 -26.07
CA PRO A 444 -2.14 -33.97 -25.08
C PRO A 444 -1.70 -34.66 -23.79
N ILE A 445 -2.03 -34.10 -22.62
CA ILE A 445 -2.04 -34.86 -21.34
C ILE A 445 -3.13 -34.29 -20.42
N PHE A 446 -4.39 -34.65 -20.67
CA PHE A 446 -5.43 -34.62 -19.66
C PHE A 446 -6.12 -36.00 -19.67
N ASN A 447 -5.53 -36.97 -18.99
CA ASN A 447 -6.26 -38.20 -18.66
C ASN A 447 -7.08 -37.93 -17.40
N HIS A 448 -8.39 -38.09 -17.54
CA HIS A 448 -9.46 -37.78 -16.58
C HIS A 448 -9.91 -36.32 -16.57
N LEU A 449 -10.82 -35.98 -17.47
CA LEU A 449 -12.04 -35.21 -17.19
C LEU A 449 -13.00 -35.37 -18.39
N GLN A 450 -14.26 -35.73 -18.12
CA GLN A 450 -15.33 -35.66 -19.11
C GLN A 450 -15.51 -34.20 -19.54
N PRO A 451 -15.71 -33.91 -20.84
CA PRO A 451 -16.01 -32.56 -21.29
C PRO A 451 -17.44 -32.17 -20.87
N PRO A 452 -17.66 -31.02 -20.20
CA PRO A 452 -18.93 -30.35 -20.28
C PRO A 452 -19.03 -29.68 -21.65
N SER A 453 -20.14 -29.96 -22.31
CA SER A 453 -20.53 -29.37 -23.57
C SER A 453 -20.93 -27.90 -23.41
N ILE A 454 -20.78 -27.17 -24.53
CA ILE A 454 -21.38 -25.87 -24.88
C ILE A 454 -20.55 -24.62 -24.48
N SER A 455 -19.61 -24.22 -25.35
CA SER A 455 -19.27 -22.80 -25.52
C SER A 455 -20.04 -22.22 -26.71
N LYS A 456 -20.94 -21.27 -26.48
CA LYS A 456 -21.50 -20.45 -27.57
C LYS A 456 -20.34 -19.72 -28.26
N PRO A 457 -20.30 -19.64 -29.60
CA PRO A 457 -19.20 -19.02 -30.33
C PRO A 457 -19.10 -17.51 -30.02
N LEU A 458 -17.88 -17.05 -29.71
CA LEU A 458 -17.55 -15.66 -29.39
C LEU A 458 -17.77 -14.75 -30.62
N LYS A 459 -18.38 -13.58 -30.44
CA LYS A 459 -18.53 -12.56 -31.50
C LYS A 459 -17.64 -11.37 -31.19
N ILE A 460 -16.66 -11.08 -32.04
CA ILE A 460 -15.77 -9.92 -31.91
C ILE A 460 -16.37 -8.75 -32.72
N ARG A 461 -16.81 -7.69 -32.04
CA ARG A 461 -17.35 -6.48 -32.68
C ARG A 461 -16.94 -5.21 -31.93
N TYR A 462 -16.88 -4.06 -32.63
CA TYR A 462 -16.63 -2.72 -32.06
C TYR A 462 -15.22 -2.48 -31.50
N VAL A 463 -14.19 -2.98 -32.20
CA VAL A 463 -12.79 -2.79 -31.78
C VAL A 463 -12.28 -1.47 -32.36
N LYS A 464 -11.78 -0.56 -31.52
CA LYS A 464 -11.26 0.75 -31.95
C LYS A 464 -9.80 0.92 -31.55
N TYR A 465 -8.97 1.33 -32.50
CA TYR A 465 -7.56 1.64 -32.31
C TYR A 465 -7.29 3.05 -32.83
N ARG A 466 -6.77 3.93 -31.97
CA ARG A 466 -6.56 5.35 -32.30
C ARG A 466 -5.20 5.85 -31.84
N ASN A 467 -4.50 6.60 -32.69
CA ASN A 467 -3.26 7.31 -32.38
C ASN A 467 -2.15 6.41 -31.81
N ILE A 468 -1.96 5.23 -32.41
CA ILE A 468 -0.92 4.29 -31.97
C ILE A 468 0.36 4.56 -32.74
N MET A 469 1.43 4.91 -32.03
CA MET A 469 2.74 5.20 -32.61
C MET A 469 3.85 4.41 -31.90
N GLY A 470 4.88 3.97 -32.64
CA GLY A 470 6.06 3.34 -32.05
C GLY A 470 6.61 2.15 -32.85
N THR A 471 7.20 1.19 -32.15
CA THR A 471 7.81 -0.01 -32.73
C THR A 471 7.11 -1.28 -32.26
N SER A 472 6.76 -2.18 -33.18
CA SER A 472 6.30 -3.54 -32.89
C SER A 472 7.48 -4.50 -32.86
N SER A 473 7.52 -5.36 -31.85
CA SER A 473 8.47 -6.49 -31.75
C SER A 473 8.06 -7.68 -32.62
N SER A 474 6.82 -7.68 -33.14
CA SER A 474 6.28 -8.66 -34.08
C SER A 474 6.24 -8.10 -35.50
N LYS A 475 6.46 -8.96 -36.51
CA LYS A 475 6.33 -8.60 -37.93
C LYS A 475 4.87 -8.30 -38.32
N ILE A 476 3.90 -8.88 -37.61
CA ILE A 476 2.46 -8.57 -37.75
C ILE A 476 2.05 -7.78 -36.50
N ALA A 477 1.78 -6.48 -36.68
CA ALA A 477 1.40 -5.60 -35.58
C ALA A 477 -0.09 -5.72 -35.20
N PHE A 478 -0.95 -6.06 -36.17
CA PHE A 478 -2.38 -6.30 -35.93
C PHE A 478 -2.83 -7.56 -36.67
N ALA A 479 -3.54 -8.45 -35.98
CA ALA A 479 -4.10 -9.66 -36.57
C ALA A 479 -5.57 -9.83 -36.16
N PHE A 480 -6.49 -9.90 -37.13
CA PHE A 480 -7.90 -10.24 -36.92
C PHE A 480 -8.28 -11.47 -37.72
N GLU A 481 -8.09 -12.63 -37.11
CA GLU A 481 -8.31 -13.92 -37.75
C GLU A 481 -9.62 -14.55 -37.24
N CYS A 482 -10.73 -14.26 -37.94
CA CYS A 482 -12.07 -14.67 -37.55
C CYS A 482 -12.55 -15.93 -38.30
N SER A 483 -13.30 -16.81 -37.63
CA SER A 483 -13.72 -18.10 -38.19
C SER A 483 -14.78 -17.96 -39.29
N LYS A 484 -14.76 -18.88 -40.27
CA LYS A 484 -15.72 -18.93 -41.39
C LYS A 484 -17.16 -19.03 -40.84
N GLY A 485 -17.97 -18.00 -41.05
CA GLY A 485 -19.36 -17.89 -40.56
C GLY A 485 -19.58 -16.99 -39.34
N LYS A 486 -18.51 -16.43 -38.73
CA LYS A 486 -18.59 -15.43 -37.65
C LYS A 486 -17.52 -14.33 -37.86
N PRO A 487 -17.79 -13.34 -38.72
CA PRO A 487 -16.82 -12.29 -39.01
C PRO A 487 -16.55 -11.38 -37.81
N CYS A 488 -15.33 -10.87 -37.73
CA CYS A 488 -14.99 -9.74 -36.87
C CYS A 488 -15.58 -8.49 -37.52
N GLU A 489 -16.42 -7.70 -36.83
CA GLU A 489 -17.12 -6.58 -37.46
C GLU A 489 -16.92 -5.26 -36.70
N LYS A 490 -17.05 -4.13 -37.41
CA LYS A 490 -16.97 -2.79 -36.81
C LYS A 490 -15.61 -2.53 -36.16
N ILE A 491 -14.55 -2.91 -36.84
CA ILE A 491 -13.18 -2.55 -36.48
C ILE A 491 -12.91 -1.12 -36.99
N ASP A 492 -12.34 -0.24 -36.17
CA ASP A 492 -12.03 1.16 -36.50
C ASP A 492 -10.54 1.40 -36.22
N PHE A 493 -9.75 1.59 -37.27
CA PHE A 493 -8.35 2.00 -37.19
C PHE A 493 -8.26 3.49 -37.53
N ASN A 494 -7.63 4.28 -36.67
CA ASN A 494 -7.42 5.70 -36.91
C ASN A 494 -6.01 6.12 -36.47
N ASN A 495 -5.21 6.69 -37.38
CA ASN A 495 -3.85 7.16 -37.07
C ASN A 495 -2.97 6.09 -36.38
N ILE A 496 -2.62 5.06 -37.13
CA ILE A 496 -1.72 3.99 -36.72
C ILE A 496 -0.37 4.18 -37.43
N ASN A 497 0.73 4.25 -36.68
CA ASN A 497 2.09 4.41 -37.17
C ASN A 497 3.10 3.57 -36.38
N LEU A 498 3.28 2.32 -36.80
CA LEU A 498 4.15 1.32 -36.20
C LEU A 498 5.23 0.86 -37.19
N THR A 499 6.45 0.75 -36.68
CA THR A 499 7.63 0.22 -37.39
C THR A 499 8.13 -1.07 -36.74
N TYR A 500 8.92 -1.91 -37.43
CA TYR A 500 9.48 -3.12 -36.82
C TYR A 500 10.78 -2.82 -36.06
N HIS A 501 10.97 -3.42 -34.88
CA HIS A 501 12.18 -3.22 -34.09
C HIS A 501 13.40 -3.89 -34.77
N GLY A 502 14.39 -3.10 -35.21
CA GLY A 502 15.70 -3.60 -35.68
C GLY A 502 15.99 -3.52 -37.18
N ALA A 503 15.12 -2.91 -38.00
CA ALA A 503 15.41 -2.43 -39.36
C ALA A 503 14.27 -1.51 -39.82
N GLU A 504 14.53 -0.58 -40.75
CA GLU A 504 13.54 0.26 -41.46
C GLU A 504 12.57 -0.54 -42.36
N ARG A 505 12.15 -1.74 -41.94
CA ARG A 505 11.20 -2.56 -42.68
C ARG A 505 9.79 -2.28 -42.21
N ALA A 506 8.87 -2.18 -43.18
CA ALA A 506 7.45 -2.06 -42.91
C ALA A 506 6.98 -3.27 -42.08
N VAL A 507 6.31 -2.99 -40.97
CA VAL A 507 5.52 -3.99 -40.24
C VAL A 507 4.27 -4.30 -41.09
N ALA A 508 3.57 -5.40 -40.81
CA ALA A 508 2.36 -5.81 -41.54
C ALA A 508 1.14 -5.89 -40.63
N SER A 509 -0.05 -5.95 -41.22
CA SER A 509 -1.27 -6.37 -40.54
C SER A 509 -1.91 -7.54 -41.29
N SER A 510 -2.61 -8.43 -40.59
CA SER A 510 -3.22 -9.66 -41.12
C SER A 510 -4.70 -9.76 -40.73
N CYS A 511 -5.55 -10.08 -41.68
CA CYS A 511 -6.99 -10.15 -41.42
C CYS A 511 -7.61 -11.30 -42.22
N SER A 512 -8.39 -12.15 -41.56
CA SER A 512 -9.29 -13.10 -42.20
C SER A 512 -10.69 -12.97 -41.64
N ASN A 513 -11.68 -12.95 -42.55
CA ASN A 513 -13.10 -12.79 -42.24
C ASN A 513 -13.38 -11.58 -41.30
N SER A 514 -12.75 -10.44 -41.58
CA SER A 514 -12.82 -9.23 -40.76
C SER A 514 -13.33 -8.04 -41.58
N LYS A 515 -14.08 -7.14 -40.94
CA LYS A 515 -14.69 -5.96 -41.58
C LYS A 515 -14.59 -4.74 -40.66
N GLY A 516 -14.24 -3.60 -41.25
CA GLY A 516 -14.09 -2.34 -40.52
C GLY A 516 -13.72 -1.18 -41.43
N ILE A 517 -13.18 -0.11 -40.83
CA ILE A 517 -12.80 1.14 -41.50
C ILE A 517 -11.42 1.54 -40.99
N ALA A 518 -10.55 2.00 -41.89
CA ALA A 518 -9.25 2.57 -41.55
C ALA A 518 -9.14 4.01 -42.07
N ASN A 519 -8.83 4.94 -41.18
CA ASN A 519 -8.74 6.38 -41.45
C ASN A 519 -7.41 6.95 -40.96
N GLY A 520 -6.99 8.09 -41.52
CA GLY A 520 -5.75 8.76 -41.11
C GLY A 520 -4.48 7.98 -41.50
N GLN A 521 -3.38 8.22 -40.80
CA GLN A 521 -2.12 7.52 -41.09
C GLN A 521 -2.26 6.02 -40.81
N GLN A 522 -1.78 5.15 -41.72
CA GLN A 522 -1.84 3.69 -41.57
C GLN A 522 -0.51 3.06 -41.98
N GLN A 523 0.38 2.91 -41.01
CA GLN A 523 1.63 2.15 -41.09
C GLN A 523 1.62 1.17 -39.91
N PRO A 524 1.54 -0.16 -40.10
CA PRO A 524 1.42 -0.85 -41.39
C PRO A 524 0.15 -0.46 -42.12
N ARG A 525 0.10 -0.69 -43.45
CA ARG A 525 -1.16 -0.63 -44.19
C ARG A 525 -2.16 -1.56 -43.51
N SER A 526 -3.35 -1.05 -43.22
CA SER A 526 -4.45 -1.81 -42.62
C SER A 526 -4.85 -3.01 -43.50
N CYS A 527 -5.10 -4.16 -42.87
CA CYS A 527 -5.63 -5.38 -43.48
C CYS A 527 -7.16 -5.46 -43.45
N ILE A 528 -7.78 -4.51 -42.76
CA ILE A 528 -9.24 -4.33 -42.64
C ILE A 528 -9.82 -3.69 -43.89
#